data_AF-A0A9E3II92-F1
#
_entry.id   AF-A0A9E3II92-F1
#
_cell.length_a   1.000
_cell.length_b   1.000
_cell.length_c   1.000
_cell.angle_alpha   90.00
_cell.angle_beta   90.00
_cell.angle_gamma   90.00
#
_symmetry.space_group_name_H-M   'P 1'
#
loop_
_entity.id
_entity.type
_entity.pdbx_description
1 polymer ?
#
loop_
_entity_poly.entity_id
_entity_poly.type
_entity_poly.pdbx_seq_one_letter_code
_entity_poly.pdbx_strand_id
1 'polypeptide(L)' 'MNTATAATTRSVVVERRLPHSQAKVWRALTQGPLLEDWLMSNDFAPRV' A
#
# COMPACT_ATOMS: atom_id res chain seq x y z
N MET A 1 15.53 -7.45 33.17
CA MET A 1 14.09 -7.20 32.90
C MET A 1 13.99 -6.54 31.53
N ASN A 2 13.46 -7.23 30.52
CA ASN A 2 13.25 -6.66 29.18
C ASN A 2 11.80 -6.13 29.10
N THR A 3 11.62 -4.81 29.20
CA THR A 3 10.33 -4.17 28.97
C THR A 3 10.12 -4.00 27.46
N ALA A 4 9.25 -4.79 26.86
CA ALA A 4 8.78 -4.58 25.49
C ALA A 4 7.75 -3.45 25.50
N THR A 5 8.13 -2.26 25.03
CA THR A 5 7.20 -1.14 24.81
C THR A 5 6.26 -1.52 23.66
N ALA A 6 5.02 -1.86 23.94
CA ALA A 6 4.01 -2.09 22.90
C ALA A 6 3.78 -0.77 22.14
N ALA A 7 4.26 -0.69 20.89
CA ALA A 7 4.05 0.47 20.04
C ALA A 7 2.56 0.55 19.65
N THR A 8 1.88 1.62 20.04
CA THR A 8 0.49 1.87 19.62
C THR A 8 0.46 2.12 18.11
N THR A 9 -0.22 1.24 17.35
CA THR A 9 -0.43 1.42 15.91
C THR A 9 -1.24 2.69 15.66
N ARG A 10 -0.67 3.62 14.89
CA ARG A 10 -1.37 4.84 14.43
C ARG A 10 -1.90 4.58 13.03
N SER A 11 -3.18 4.86 12.80
CA SER A 11 -3.82 4.66 11.51
C SER A 11 -3.96 5.97 10.75
N VAL A 12 -3.74 5.94 9.44
CA VAL A 12 -4.02 7.05 8.52
C VAL A 12 -5.00 6.53 7.47
N VAL A 13 -6.13 7.22 7.29
CA VAL A 13 -7.17 6.86 6.33
C VAL A 13 -7.23 7.92 5.23
N VAL A 14 -7.20 7.50 3.97
CA VAL A 14 -7.28 8.40 2.81
C VAL A 14 -8.41 7.92 1.90
N GLU A 15 -9.46 8.72 1.78
CA GLU A 15 -10.59 8.45 0.89
C GLU A 15 -10.44 9.21 -0.42
N ARG A 16 -10.54 8.50 -1.55
CA ARG A 16 -10.51 9.11 -2.89
C ARG A 16 -11.48 8.41 -3.83
N ARG A 17 -12.12 9.20 -4.70
CA ARG A 17 -12.92 8.69 -5.81
C ARG A 17 -12.03 8.55 -7.05
N LEU A 18 -11.87 7.33 -7.55
CA LEU A 18 -11.11 7.07 -8.77
C LEU A 18 -12.08 6.88 -9.95
N PRO A 19 -11.97 7.66 -11.05
CA PRO A 19 -12.88 7.57 -12.21
C PRO A 19 -12.49 6.40 -13.13
N HIS A 20 -12.13 5.26 -12.57
CA HIS A 20 -11.63 4.09 -13.27
C HIS A 20 -12.28 2.81 -12.73
N SER A 21 -12.30 1.76 -13.54
CA SER A 21 -12.83 0.46 -13.12
C SER A 21 -11.96 -0.18 -12.03
N GLN A 22 -12.59 -1.02 -11.21
CA GLN A 22 -11.92 -1.71 -10.09
C GLN A 22 -10.69 -2.50 -10.55
N ALA A 23 -10.78 -3.20 -11.69
CA ALA A 23 -9.66 -3.98 -12.24
C ALA A 23 -8.44 -3.11 -12.60
N LYS A 24 -8.66 -1.88 -13.11
CA LYS A 24 -7.57 -0.95 -13.43
C LYS A 24 -6.89 -0.43 -12.16
N VAL A 25 -7.68 -0.11 -11.14
CA VAL A 25 -7.17 0.33 -9.83
C VAL A 25 -6.38 -0.80 -9.17
N TRP A 26 -6.94 -2.01 -9.13
CA TRP A 26 -6.27 -3.17 -8.54
C TRP A 26 -4.92 -3.47 -9.20
N ARG A 27 -4.85 -3.39 -10.52
CA ARG A 27 -3.59 -3.57 -11.26
C ARG A 27 -2.54 -2.52 -10.87
N ALA A 28 -2.93 -1.26 -10.71
CA ALA A 28 -2.00 -0.21 -10.28
C ALA A 28 -1.47 -0.44 -8.85
N LEU A 29 -2.29 -1.01 -7.96
CA LEU A 29 -1.90 -1.27 -6.57
C LEU A 29 -1.10 -2.55 -6.36
N THR A 30 -1.07 -3.45 -7.36
CA THR A 30 -0.45 -4.78 -7.21
C THR A 30 0.71 -5.05 -8.17
N GLN A 31 0.86 -4.27 -9.23
CA GLN A 31 1.99 -4.37 -10.14
C GLN A 31 3.11 -3.44 -9.66
N GLY A 32 4.23 -4.00 -9.19
CA GLY A 32 5.39 -3.25 -8.68
C GLY A 32 5.75 -2.01 -9.51
N PRO A 33 6.01 -2.13 -10.82
CA PRO A 33 6.39 -0.97 -11.64
C PRO A 33 5.33 0.15 -11.70
N LEU A 34 4.04 -0.19 -11.65
CA LEU A 34 2.96 0.82 -11.63
C LEU A 34 2.81 1.46 -10.26
N LEU A 35 3.11 0.72 -9.20
CA LEU A 35 3.11 1.22 -7.84
C LEU A 35 4.31 2.15 -7.58
N GLU A 36 5.47 1.83 -8.17
CA GLU A 36 6.70 2.63 -8.11
C GLU A 36 6.53 4.02 -8.73
N ASP A 37 5.65 4.20 -9.73
CA ASP A 37 5.33 5.53 -10.27
C ASP A 37 4.65 6.44 -9.22
N TRP A 38 3.99 5.84 -8.23
CA TRP A 38 3.18 6.54 -7.22
C TRP A 38 3.85 6.56 -5.84
N LEU A 39 4.76 5.63 -5.61
CA LEU A 39 5.55 5.49 -4.39
C LEU A 39 7.03 5.77 -4.69
N MET A 40 7.92 5.46 -3.74
CA MET A 40 9.34 5.31 -4.02
C MET A 40 9.60 3.90 -4.57
N SER A 41 10.78 3.68 -5.17
CA SER A 41 11.20 2.35 -5.66
C SER A 41 10.99 1.28 -4.59
N ASN A 42 10.34 0.18 -4.97
CA ASN A 42 9.88 -0.84 -4.04
C ASN A 42 9.93 -2.24 -4.69
N ASP A 43 10.17 -3.27 -3.90
CA ASP A 43 10.24 -4.67 -4.31
C ASP A 43 8.91 -5.42 -4.16
N PHE A 44 7.78 -4.70 -4.29
CA PHE A 44 6.44 -5.24 -4.08
C PHE A 44 6.15 -6.43 -4.99
N ALA A 45 5.93 -7.61 -4.38
CA ALA A 45 5.51 -8.82 -5.05
C ALA A 45 4.18 -9.30 -4.45
N PRO A 46 3.04 -9.19 -5.17
CA PRO A 46 1.77 -9.72 -4.67
C PRO A 46 1.88 -11.24 -4.56
N ARG A 47 1.86 -11.76 -3.32
CA ARG A 47 1.69 -13.19 -3.07
C ARG A 47 0.19 -13.47 -2.95
N VAL A 48 -0.37 -14.13 -3.96
CA VAL A 48 -1.75 -14.65 -3.96
C VAL A 48 -1.79 -16.04 -3.35
#